data_AF-A0A6B3IAG1-F1
#
_entry.id   AF-A0A6B3IAG1-F1
#
_cell.length_a   1.000
_cell.length_b   1.000
_cell.length_c   1.000
_cell.angle_alpha   90.00
_cell.angle_beta   90.00
_cell.angle_gamma   90.00
#
_symmetry.space_group_name_H-M   'P 1'
#
loop_
_entity.id
_entity.type
_entity.pdbx_description
1 polymer ?
#
loop_
_entity_poly.entity_id
_entity_poly.type
_entity_poly.pdbx_seq_one_letter_code
_entity_poly.pdbx_strand_id
1 'polypeptide(L)'
;LDASVIAYGPNRNHLDSCYFGKLTILNGAIKHSGDNLTGEGAGDDEVIVVDLGRIPAEATGLVFTVNSFTGQKFNEVAKAYCRLIDAATGEELVRFDLTGAEPQTGVM
;
A
#
# COMPACT_ATOMS: atom_id res chain seq x y z
N LEU A 1 6.22 9.00 -1.60
CA LEU A 1 5.12 8.47 -0.75
C LEU A 1 5.35 6.99 -0.68
N ASP A 2 5.17 6.41 0.49
CA ASP A 2 5.51 5.03 0.75
C ASP A 2 4.23 4.27 1.09
N ALA A 3 3.87 3.34 0.23
CA ALA A 3 2.84 2.34 0.45
C ALA A 3 3.43 1.20 1.29
N SER A 4 2.63 0.66 2.19
CA SER A 4 2.99 -0.53 2.95
C SER A 4 1.75 -1.34 3.26
N VAL A 5 1.93 -2.63 3.51
CA VAL A 5 0.85 -3.49 3.96
C VAL A 5 1.29 -4.33 5.14
N ILE A 6 0.41 -4.43 6.13
CA ILE A 6 0.62 -5.20 7.35
C ILE A 6 -0.43 -6.31 7.38
N ALA A 7 0.05 -7.55 7.52
CA ALA A 7 -0.80 -8.72 7.70
C ALA A 7 -0.99 -8.98 9.20
N TYR A 8 -2.24 -9.20 9.57
CA TYR A 8 -2.66 -9.48 10.94
C TYR A 8 -3.40 -10.82 11.02
N GLY A 9 -3.18 -11.50 12.14
CA GLY A 9 -3.92 -12.69 12.51
C GLY A 9 -5.26 -12.41 13.22
N PRO A 10 -6.02 -13.45 13.58
CA PRO A 10 -7.37 -13.32 14.13
C PRO A 10 -7.42 -12.53 15.44
N ASN A 11 -6.31 -12.51 16.19
CA ASN A 11 -6.22 -11.80 17.47
C ASN A 11 -5.55 -10.42 17.32
N ARG A 12 -5.55 -9.85 16.10
CA ARG A 12 -4.83 -8.61 15.76
C ARG A 12 -3.33 -8.68 16.03
N ASN A 13 -2.77 -9.89 16.11
CA ASN A 13 -1.34 -10.08 16.22
C ASN A 13 -0.69 -9.81 14.86
N HIS A 14 0.41 -9.08 14.86
CA HIS A 14 1.23 -8.88 13.67
C HIS A 14 1.74 -10.23 13.16
N LEU A 15 1.59 -10.48 11.86
CA LEU A 15 2.14 -11.67 11.19
C LEU A 15 3.35 -11.30 10.36
N ASP A 16 3.19 -10.30 9.47
CA ASP A 16 4.27 -9.80 8.63
C ASP A 16 3.94 -8.41 8.06
N SER A 17 4.94 -7.71 7.54
CA SER A 17 4.79 -6.41 6.87
C SER A 17 5.59 -6.36 5.57
N CYS A 18 4.97 -5.84 4.51
CA CYS A 18 5.59 -5.61 3.21
C CYS A 18 5.69 -4.10 2.96
N TYR A 19 6.90 -3.64 2.59
CA TYR A 19 7.26 -2.24 2.39
C TYR A 19 8.54 -2.17 1.55
N PHE A 20 9.03 -0.98 1.20
CA PHE A 20 10.21 -0.80 0.33
C PHE A 20 11.47 -1.59 0.79
N GLY A 21 11.66 -1.81 2.09
CA GLY A 21 12.77 -2.59 2.64
C GLY A 21 12.52 -4.10 2.73
N LYS A 22 11.26 -4.55 2.56
CA LYS A 22 10.87 -5.97 2.53
C LYS A 22 9.79 -6.17 1.46
N LEU A 23 10.24 -6.43 0.24
CA LEU A 23 9.40 -6.43 -0.97
C LEU A 23 8.45 -7.62 -1.11
N THR A 24 8.56 -8.63 -0.25
CA THR A 24 7.73 -9.84 -0.35
C THR A 24 7.51 -10.46 1.01
N ILE A 25 6.26 -10.86 1.29
CA ILE A 25 5.85 -11.58 2.51
C ILE A 25 4.92 -12.74 2.19
N LEU A 26 4.58 -13.54 3.21
CA LEU A 26 3.61 -14.65 3.13
C LEU A 26 3.88 -15.58 1.93
N ASN A 27 5.14 -16.02 1.79
CA ASN A 27 5.60 -16.91 0.71
C ASN A 27 5.28 -16.38 -0.71
N GLY A 28 5.30 -15.06 -0.91
CA GLY A 28 5.08 -14.45 -2.21
C GLY A 28 3.63 -14.11 -2.51
N ALA A 29 2.71 -14.30 -1.57
CA ALA A 29 1.30 -13.90 -1.74
C ALA A 29 1.13 -12.37 -1.77
N ILE A 30 2.04 -11.63 -1.15
CA ILE A 30 2.05 -10.16 -1.17
C ILE A 30 3.40 -9.69 -1.67
N LYS A 31 3.40 -8.77 -2.64
CA LYS A 31 4.62 -8.23 -3.27
C LYS A 31 4.52 -6.72 -3.47
N HIS A 32 5.56 -6.01 -3.08
CA HIS A 32 5.77 -4.59 -3.38
C HIS A 32 6.58 -4.46 -4.67
N SER A 33 6.26 -3.47 -5.51
CA SER A 33 7.01 -3.15 -6.74
C SER A 33 8.43 -2.62 -6.51
N GLY A 34 8.80 -2.33 -5.25
CA GLY A 34 9.87 -1.39 -4.92
C GLY A 34 9.36 0.05 -4.85
N ASP A 35 10.22 0.92 -4.31
CA ASP A 35 9.95 2.35 -4.12
C ASP A 35 10.37 3.15 -5.36
N ASN A 36 9.46 4.02 -5.82
CA ASN A 36 9.75 4.99 -6.86
C ASN A 36 10.06 6.36 -6.22
N LEU A 37 11.35 6.54 -5.91
CA LEU A 37 11.89 7.76 -5.28
C LEU A 37 11.70 9.05 -6.11
N THR A 38 11.37 8.93 -7.39
CA THR A 38 11.31 10.09 -8.31
C THR A 38 9.91 10.62 -8.52
N GLY A 39 8.88 9.76 -8.38
CA GLY A 39 7.52 10.08 -8.84
C GLY A 39 7.44 10.43 -10.34
N GLU A 40 8.49 10.14 -11.11
CA GLU A 40 8.49 10.37 -12.55
C GLU A 40 7.83 9.18 -13.24
N GLY A 41 6.74 9.46 -13.97
CA GLY A 41 5.99 8.44 -14.67
C GLY A 41 4.52 8.82 -14.84
N ALA A 42 3.81 8.07 -15.67
CA ALA A 42 2.35 8.10 -15.70
C ALA A 42 1.85 6.81 -15.03
N GLY A 43 0.93 6.93 -14.07
CA GLY A 43 0.32 5.79 -13.40
C GLY A 43 0.52 5.81 -11.89
N ASP A 44 0.57 4.62 -11.30
CA ASP A 44 0.86 4.42 -9.87
C ASP A 44 2.36 4.31 -9.67
N ASP A 45 2.93 5.15 -8.79
CA ASP A 45 4.37 5.18 -8.51
C ASP A 45 4.83 3.94 -7.75
N GLU A 46 3.99 3.40 -6.88
CA GLU A 46 4.22 2.17 -6.14
C GLU A 46 2.99 1.26 -6.21
N VAL A 47 3.22 -0.04 -6.30
CA VAL A 47 2.17 -1.04 -6.41
C VAL A 47 2.43 -2.18 -5.42
N ILE A 48 1.41 -2.51 -4.64
CA ILE A 48 1.37 -3.72 -3.81
C ILE A 48 0.39 -4.69 -4.43
N VAL A 49 0.90 -5.84 -4.90
CA VAL A 49 0.08 -6.92 -5.47
C VAL A 49 -0.21 -7.94 -4.39
N VAL A 50 -1.49 -8.30 -4.24
CA VAL A 50 -1.97 -9.30 -3.29
C VAL A 50 -2.69 -10.43 -4.02
N ASP A 51 -2.15 -11.64 -3.92
CA ASP A 51 -2.80 -12.88 -4.35
C ASP A 51 -3.58 -13.47 -3.18
N LEU A 52 -4.86 -13.11 -3.09
CA LEU A 52 -5.77 -13.57 -2.04
C LEU A 52 -5.90 -15.10 -1.99
N GLY A 53 -5.71 -15.81 -3.11
CA GLY A 53 -5.78 -17.28 -3.17
C GLY A 53 -4.57 -17.96 -2.53
N ARG A 54 -3.47 -17.22 -2.36
CA ARG A 54 -2.24 -17.69 -1.70
C ARG A 54 -2.06 -17.15 -0.28
N ILE A 55 -2.98 -16.30 0.19
CA ILE A 55 -2.93 -15.80 1.57
C ILE A 55 -3.20 -16.98 2.51
N PRO A 56 -2.32 -17.23 3.48
CA PRO A 56 -2.49 -18.31 4.42
C PRO A 56 -3.65 -18.00 5.38
N ALA A 57 -4.36 -19.04 5.83
CA ALA A 57 -5.62 -18.89 6.57
C ALA A 57 -5.47 -18.16 7.91
N GLU A 58 -4.27 -18.16 8.50
CA GLU A 58 -3.96 -17.41 9.70
C GLU A 58 -3.95 -15.89 9.48
N ALA A 59 -3.79 -15.40 8.25
CA ALA A 59 -3.86 -13.98 7.93
C ALA A 59 -5.31 -13.57 7.65
N THR A 60 -5.94 -12.95 8.65
CA THR A 60 -7.37 -12.60 8.63
C THR A 60 -7.62 -11.11 8.38
N GLY A 61 -6.58 -10.29 8.35
CA GLY A 61 -6.69 -8.87 8.07
C GLY A 61 -5.44 -8.34 7.38
N LEU A 62 -5.66 -7.48 6.38
CA LEU A 62 -4.61 -6.70 5.73
C LEU A 62 -4.92 -5.22 5.96
N VAL A 63 -3.90 -4.49 6.42
CA VAL A 63 -3.97 -3.05 6.62
C VAL A 63 -2.98 -2.41 5.67
N PHE A 64 -3.47 -1.55 4.79
CA PHE A 64 -2.64 -0.78 3.87
C PHE A 64 -2.39 0.59 4.48
N THR A 65 -1.16 1.06 4.41
CA THR A 65 -0.80 2.38 4.89
C THR A 65 -0.11 3.14 3.79
N VAL A 66 -0.34 4.45 3.74
CA VAL A 66 0.41 5.37 2.89
C VAL A 66 1.00 6.43 3.79
N ASN A 67 2.31 6.60 3.72
CA ASN A 67 3.04 7.56 4.54
C ASN A 67 4.03 8.37 3.71
N SER A 68 4.56 9.45 4.29
CA SER A 68 5.61 10.26 3.68
C SER A 68 6.92 10.06 4.45
N PHE A 69 7.81 9.21 3.93
CA PHE A 69 9.08 8.89 4.61
C PHE A 69 10.03 10.08 4.69
N THR A 70 9.98 11.01 3.73
CA THR A 70 10.82 12.22 3.68
C THR A 70 10.28 13.38 4.51
N GLY A 71 9.13 13.21 5.18
CA GLY A 71 8.52 14.22 6.05
C GLY A 71 7.78 15.34 5.30
N GLN A 72 7.64 15.24 3.98
CA GLN A 72 6.81 16.14 3.17
C GLN A 72 5.34 15.90 3.50
N LYS A 73 4.54 16.97 3.59
CA LYS A 73 3.10 16.84 3.84
C LYS A 73 2.37 16.39 2.57
N PHE A 74 1.28 15.66 2.70
CA PHE A 74 0.52 15.18 1.53
C PHE A 74 0.00 16.31 0.61
N ASN A 75 -0.25 17.50 1.15
CA ASN A 75 -0.67 18.67 0.38
C ASN A 75 0.47 19.35 -0.41
N GLU A 76 1.72 18.97 -0.17
CA GLU A 76 2.90 19.39 -0.94
C GLU A 76 3.18 18.44 -2.10
N VAL A 77 2.52 17.27 -2.12
CA VAL A 77 2.63 16.26 -3.17
C VAL A 77 1.48 16.44 -4.16
N ALA A 78 1.80 16.95 -5.35
CA ALA A 78 0.82 17.16 -6.41
C ALA A 78 0.21 15.82 -6.87
N LYS A 79 -1.13 15.72 -6.85
CA LYS A 79 -1.90 14.54 -7.30
C LYS A 79 -1.57 13.25 -6.52
N ALA A 80 -1.29 13.34 -5.23
CA ALA A 80 -1.19 12.17 -4.36
C ALA A 80 -2.55 11.45 -4.26
N TYR A 81 -2.58 10.17 -4.63
CA TYR A 81 -3.74 9.29 -4.42
C TYR A 81 -3.28 7.87 -4.08
N CYS A 82 -4.19 7.10 -3.49
CA CYS A 82 -4.08 5.66 -3.30
C CYS A 82 -5.35 5.02 -3.88
N ARG A 83 -5.22 3.85 -4.50
CA ARG A 83 -6.36 3.14 -5.08
C ARG A 83 -6.25 1.64 -4.93
N LEU A 84 -7.40 0.98 -4.92
CA LEU A 84 -7.53 -0.46 -4.93
C LEU A 84 -8.17 -0.88 -6.25
N ILE A 85 -7.53 -1.81 -6.95
CA ILE A 85 -7.98 -2.33 -8.23
C ILE A 85 -8.17 -3.84 -8.13
N ASP A 86 -9.24 -4.36 -8.72
CA ASP A 86 -9.38 -5.78 -8.98
C ASP A 86 -8.48 -6.15 -10.17
N ALA A 87 -7.45 -6.98 -9.93
CA ALA A 87 -6.49 -7.35 -10.95
C ALA A 87 -7.08 -8.22 -12.08
N ALA A 88 -8.21 -8.91 -11.86
CA ALA A 88 -8.84 -9.75 -12.86
C ALA A 88 -9.72 -8.94 -13.83
N THR A 89 -10.40 -7.90 -13.34
CA THR A 89 -11.31 -7.08 -14.15
C THR A 89 -10.70 -5.74 -14.57
N GLY A 90 -9.69 -5.26 -13.86
CA GLY A 90 -9.14 -3.91 -14.00
C GLY A 90 -10.03 -2.82 -13.39
N GLU A 91 -11.08 -3.20 -12.65
CA GLU A 91 -12.00 -2.25 -12.03
C GLU A 91 -11.35 -1.56 -10.83
N GLU A 92 -11.41 -0.23 -10.79
CA GLU A 92 -11.02 0.55 -9.62
C GLU A 92 -12.14 0.48 -8.59
N LEU A 93 -11.91 -0.28 -7.53
CA LEU A 93 -12.89 -0.54 -6.47
C LEU A 93 -13.01 0.67 -5.53
N VAL A 94 -11.87 1.28 -5.18
CA VAL A 94 -11.79 2.40 -4.25
C VAL A 94 -10.63 3.31 -4.64
N ARG A 95 -10.81 4.62 -4.47
CA ARG A 95 -9.77 5.64 -4.60
C ARG A 95 -9.84 6.63 -3.44
N PHE A 96 -8.67 6.96 -2.90
CA PHE A 96 -8.46 7.96 -1.88
C PHE A 96 -7.52 9.03 -2.42
N ASP A 97 -8.04 10.24 -2.65
CA ASP A 97 -7.22 11.39 -3.04
C ASP A 97 -6.63 12.05 -1.78
N LEU A 98 -5.31 12.04 -1.67
CA LEU A 98 -4.55 12.50 -0.49
C LEU A 98 -4.20 13.99 -0.58
N THR A 99 -4.30 14.60 -1.78
CA THR A 99 -3.98 16.03 -1.99
C THR A 99 -4.88 16.98 -1.20
N GLY A 100 -6.13 16.58 -0.92
CA GLY A 100 -7.09 17.36 -0.13
C GLY A 100 -7.25 16.92 1.32
N ALA A 101 -6.45 15.95 1.78
CA ALA A 101 -6.53 15.44 3.14
C ALA A 101 -6.04 16.49 4.16
N GLU A 102 -6.45 16.33 5.43
CA GLU A 102 -5.86 17.08 6.53
C GLU A 102 -4.33 16.94 6.51
N PRO A 103 -3.56 17.93 7.01
CA PRO A 103 -2.11 17.89 7.02
C PRO A 103 -1.59 16.81 7.98
N GLN A 104 -1.57 15.58 7.49
CA GLN A 104 -1.15 14.35 8.15
C GLN A 104 -0.01 13.73 7.34
N THR A 105 0.78 12.85 7.97
CA THR A 105 1.91 12.15 7.33
C THR A 105 1.65 10.66 7.14
N GLY A 106 0.45 10.18 7.49
CA GLY A 106 0.03 8.79 7.36
C GLY A 106 -1.49 8.65 7.30
N VAL A 107 -1.97 7.69 6.51
CA VAL A 107 -3.37 7.23 6.48
C VAL A 107 -3.42 5.69 6.50
N MET A 108 -4.49 5.14 7.08
CA MET A 108 -4.79 3.70 7.18
C MET A 108 -6.13 3.38 6.53
#